data_AF-A0AAW8D5Z8-F1
#
_entry.id   AF-A0AAW8D5Z8-F1
#
_cell.length_a   1.000
_cell.length_b   1.000
_cell.length_c   1.000
_cell.angle_alpha   90.00
_cell.angle_beta   90.00
_cell.angle_gamma   90.00
#
_symmetry.space_group_name_H-M   'P 1'
#
loop_
_entity.id
_entity.type
_entity.pdbx_description
1 polymer ?
#
loop_
_entity_poly.entity_id
_entity_poly.type
_entity_poly.pdbx_seq_one_letter_code
_entity_poly.pdbx_strand_id
1 'polypeptide(L)'
;MTLKSGKRTGVTGILEVVPNKGPGPENQFIQLRPTLHGREADVLKAVTDLPAEIRTPKAAASELVRRGIDIPYSTLGSILRRLERKGALHLGRVKS
;
A
#
# COMPACT_ATOMS: atom_id res chain seq x y z
N MET A 1 -23.93 14.13 50.57
CA MET A 1 -24.53 13.60 49.33
C MET A 1 -23.43 13.60 48.25
N THR A 2 -23.05 12.40 47.78
CA THR A 2 -22.99 11.97 46.36
C THR A 2 -22.88 13.07 45.27
N LEU A 3 -22.06 13.09 44.20
CA LEU A 3 -21.25 12.11 43.44
C LEU A 3 -20.25 12.85 42.47
N LYS A 4 -19.13 12.16 42.16
CA LYS A 4 -18.49 11.93 40.83
C LYS A 4 -17.94 13.08 39.95
N SER A 5 -16.63 12.92 39.69
CA SER A 5 -15.99 12.69 38.37
C SER A 5 -15.90 13.83 37.35
N GLY A 6 -14.67 14.10 36.90
CA GLY A 6 -14.46 14.67 35.56
C GLY A 6 -13.09 15.30 35.28
N LYS A 7 -12.03 14.49 35.21
CA LYS A 7 -10.84 14.85 34.42
C LYS A 7 -11.27 14.96 32.95
N ARG A 8 -11.06 16.13 32.31
CA ARG A 8 -10.71 16.24 30.88
C ARG A 8 -10.21 17.64 30.60
N THR A 9 -8.90 17.73 30.45
CA THR A 9 -8.15 18.82 29.85
C THR A 9 -8.70 19.09 28.45
N GLY A 10 -9.57 20.08 28.32
CA GLY A 10 -9.96 20.63 27.03
C GLY A 10 -8.93 21.64 26.60
N VAL A 11 -7.84 21.19 25.96
CA VAL A 11 -6.96 22.09 25.23
C VAL A 11 -7.70 22.53 23.98
N THR A 12 -8.27 23.73 24.09
CA THR A 12 -8.67 24.57 22.97
C THR A 12 -7.40 24.94 22.21
N GLY A 13 -7.08 24.16 21.18
CA GLY A 13 -5.90 24.34 20.35
C GLY A 13 -6.25 24.06 18.89
N ILE A 14 -6.98 25.01 18.29
CA ILE A 14 -6.94 25.36 16.86
C ILE A 14 -6.89 24.15 15.91
N LEU A 15 -8.06 23.63 15.53
CA LEU A 15 -8.21 23.05 14.20
C LEU A 15 -7.91 24.20 13.23
N GLU A 16 -6.70 24.23 12.67
CA GLU A 16 -6.46 24.96 11.44
C GLU A 16 -7.36 24.33 10.38
N VAL A 17 -8.49 25.00 10.14
CA VAL A 17 -9.29 24.84 8.94
C VAL A 17 -8.35 25.16 7.79
N VAL A 18 -7.78 24.12 7.18
CA VAL A 18 -7.11 24.21 5.89
C VAL A 18 -8.06 24.96 4.96
N PRO A 19 -7.68 26.13 4.43
CA PRO A 19 -8.58 26.87 3.55
C PRO A 19 -8.85 26.00 2.34
N ASN A 20 -10.15 25.77 2.08
CA ASN A 20 -10.71 25.24 0.86
C ASN A 20 -10.17 26.01 -0.35
N LYS A 21 -8.99 25.64 -0.83
CA LYS A 21 -8.54 25.96 -2.19
C LYS A 21 -9.21 24.95 -3.10
N GLY A 22 -10.20 25.41 -3.86
CA GLY A 22 -10.76 24.68 -4.99
C GLY A 22 -9.66 24.24 -5.98
N PRO A 23 -10.00 23.43 -7.00
CA PRO A 23 -9.04 22.69 -7.80
C PRO A 23 -8.23 23.64 -8.70
N GLY A 24 -7.14 24.19 -8.18
CA GLY A 24 -6.18 24.95 -8.97
C GLY A 24 -5.43 24.03 -9.94
N PRO A 25 -4.95 24.55 -11.08
CA PRO A 25 -4.12 23.81 -12.02
C PRO A 25 -2.85 23.24 -11.38
N GLU A 26 -2.39 23.82 -10.28
CA GLU A 26 -1.30 23.28 -9.46
C GLU A 26 -1.58 21.87 -8.89
N ASN A 27 -2.85 21.48 -8.72
CA ASN A 27 -3.25 20.14 -8.29
C ASN A 27 -3.55 19.19 -9.47
N GLN A 28 -3.48 19.64 -10.73
CA GLN A 28 -3.83 18.82 -11.91
C GLN A 28 -2.75 17.82 -12.31
N PHE A 29 -1.54 17.93 -11.75
CA PHE A 29 -0.57 16.84 -11.72
C PHE A 29 -0.97 15.82 -10.64
N ILE A 30 -2.25 15.45 -10.62
CA ILE A 30 -2.82 14.37 -9.82
C ILE A 30 -2.02 13.13 -10.18
N GLN A 31 -1.18 12.68 -9.23
CA GLN A 31 -0.35 11.48 -9.26
C GLN A 31 -0.59 10.59 -10.50
N LEU A 32 0.22 10.78 -11.54
CA LEU A 32 0.23 9.91 -12.74
C LEU A 32 0.61 8.45 -12.41
N ARG A 33 0.98 8.17 -11.16
CA ARG A 33 1.31 6.83 -10.66
C ARG A 33 0.17 6.36 -9.75
N PRO A 34 -0.42 5.19 -10.02
CA PRO A 34 -1.46 4.65 -9.16
C PRO A 34 -0.93 4.50 -7.73
N THR A 35 -1.63 5.09 -6.77
CA THR A 35 -1.25 5.04 -5.36
C THR A 35 -1.15 3.58 -4.90
N LEU A 36 0.00 3.21 -4.34
CA LEU A 36 0.22 1.90 -3.73
C LEU A 36 -0.19 1.97 -2.26
N HIS A 37 -0.98 0.99 -1.81
CA HIS A 37 -1.28 0.84 -0.38
C HIS A 37 -0.07 0.23 0.34
N GLY A 38 0.07 0.41 1.66
CA GLY A 38 1.25 -0.05 2.43
C GLY A 38 1.66 -1.50 2.11
N ARG A 39 0.71 -2.45 2.21
CA ARG A 39 0.97 -3.87 1.88
C ARG A 39 1.39 -4.11 0.42
N GLU A 40 0.92 -3.29 -0.53
CA GLU A 40 1.31 -3.40 -1.93
C GLU A 40 2.74 -2.90 -2.14
N ALA A 41 3.15 -1.84 -1.43
CA ALA A 41 4.52 -1.34 -1.44
C ALA A 41 5.49 -2.35 -0.82
N ASP A 42 5.11 -2.98 0.30
CA ASP A 42 5.92 -4.02 0.95
C ASP A 42 6.13 -5.23 0.02
N VAL A 43 5.05 -5.70 -0.62
CA VAL A 43 5.14 -6.79 -1.60
C VAL A 43 5.97 -6.39 -2.81
N LEU A 44 5.78 -5.17 -3.34
CA LEU A 44 6.57 -4.69 -4.47
C LEU A 44 8.06 -4.69 -4.15
N LYS A 45 8.45 -4.14 -2.99
CA LYS A 45 9.84 -4.13 -2.51
C LYS A 45 10.39 -5.55 -2.41
N ALA A 46 9.64 -6.45 -1.78
CA ALA A 46 10.08 -7.83 -1.58
C ALA A 46 10.23 -8.58 -2.92
N VAL A 47 9.39 -8.30 -3.92
CA VAL A 47 9.52 -8.87 -5.28
C VAL A 47 10.71 -8.29 -6.02
N THR A 48 10.98 -6.98 -5.90
CA THR A 48 12.15 -6.37 -6.54
C THR A 48 13.47 -6.91 -5.97
N ASP A 49 13.47 -7.38 -4.73
CA ASP A 49 14.61 -8.04 -4.10
C ASP A 49 14.78 -9.52 -4.55
N LEU A 50 13.90 -10.03 -5.41
CA LEU A 50 14.03 -11.37 -6.00
C LEU A 50 14.91 -11.35 -7.25
N PRO A 51 15.70 -12.42 -7.49
CA PRO A 51 16.38 -12.66 -8.76
C PRO A 51 15.41 -12.66 -9.93
N ALA A 52 15.83 -12.13 -11.08
CA ALA A 52 14.95 -11.94 -12.24
C ALA A 52 14.40 -13.27 -12.78
N GLU A 53 15.16 -14.35 -12.63
CA GLU A 53 14.84 -15.72 -13.08
C GLU A 53 13.58 -16.28 -12.40
N ILE A 54 13.29 -15.82 -11.18
CA ILE A 54 12.14 -16.28 -10.38
C ILE A 54 11.02 -15.24 -10.30
N ARG A 55 11.10 -14.13 -11.04
CA ARG A 55 10.04 -13.09 -11.11
C ARG A 55 8.87 -13.53 -11.99
N THR A 56 8.40 -14.76 -11.80
CA THR A 56 7.11 -15.24 -12.32
C THR A 56 6.07 -15.18 -11.19
N PRO A 57 4.76 -15.05 -11.48
CA PRO A 57 3.76 -14.89 -10.42
C PRO A 57 3.75 -16.01 -9.38
N LYS A 58 3.88 -17.27 -9.83
CA LYS A 58 3.89 -18.44 -8.95
C LYS A 58 5.18 -18.56 -8.15
N ALA A 59 6.33 -18.37 -8.80
CA ALA A 59 7.64 -18.49 -8.14
C ALA A 59 7.85 -17.34 -7.14
N ALA A 60 7.50 -16.10 -7.52
CA ALA A 60 7.58 -14.95 -6.62
C ALA A 60 6.68 -15.13 -5.40
N ALA A 61 5.42 -15.51 -5.57
CA ALA A 61 4.52 -15.74 -4.43
C ALA A 61 5.03 -16.84 -3.50
N SER A 62 5.52 -17.95 -4.06
CA SER A 62 6.05 -19.08 -3.28
C SER A 62 7.30 -18.68 -2.50
N GLU A 63 8.21 -17.95 -3.14
CA GLU A 63 9.45 -17.48 -2.54
C GLU A 63 9.20 -16.44 -1.43
N LEU A 64 8.24 -15.54 -1.63
CA LEU A 64 7.86 -14.56 -0.60
C LEU A 64 7.29 -15.24 0.66
N VAL A 65 6.44 -16.26 0.48
CA VAL A 65 5.95 -17.07 1.61
C VAL A 65 7.11 -17.80 2.28
N ARG A 66 8.04 -18.39 1.52
CA ARG A 66 9.24 -19.07 2.06
C ARG A 66 10.14 -18.11 2.86
N ARG A 67 10.23 -16.85 2.45
CA ARG A 67 10.96 -15.79 3.17
C ARG A 67 10.22 -15.27 4.42
N GLY A 68 9.02 -15.76 4.69
CA GLY A 68 8.26 -15.41 5.89
C GLY A 68 7.53 -14.07 5.81
N ILE A 69 7.11 -13.64 4.61
CA ILE A 69 6.21 -12.48 4.53
C ILE A 69 4.90 -12.82 5.26
N ASP A 70 4.43 -11.93 6.13
CA ASP A 70 3.18 -12.10 6.89
C ASP A 70 1.95 -11.79 6.02
N ILE A 71 1.88 -12.43 4.85
CA ILE A 71 0.80 -12.28 3.88
C ILE A 71 0.46 -13.67 3.31
N PRO A 72 -0.80 -14.13 3.42
CA PRO A 72 -1.22 -15.40 2.85
C PRO A 72 -0.99 -15.49 1.34
N TYR A 73 -0.69 -16.68 0.84
CA TYR A 73 -0.41 -16.94 -0.58
C TYR A 73 -1.53 -16.44 -1.53
N SER A 74 -2.80 -16.65 -1.16
CA SER A 74 -3.96 -16.18 -1.95
C SER A 74 -4.03 -14.65 -2.03
N THR A 75 -3.66 -13.97 -0.94
CA THR A 75 -3.57 -12.51 -0.87
C THR A 75 -2.39 -12.00 -1.70
N LEU A 76 -1.24 -12.66 -1.65
CA LEU A 76 -0.09 -12.34 -2.49
C LEU A 76 -0.44 -12.40 -3.97
N GLY A 77 -1.08 -13.47 -4.44
CA GLY A 77 -1.52 -13.58 -5.83
C GLY A 77 -2.42 -12.41 -6.28
N SER A 78 -3.32 -11.97 -5.39
CA SER A 78 -4.21 -10.83 -5.64
C SER A 78 -3.44 -9.50 -5.71
N ILE A 79 -2.48 -9.30 -4.80
CA ILE A 79 -1.63 -8.10 -4.76
C ILE A 79 -0.72 -8.04 -5.98
N LEU A 80 -0.03 -9.13 -6.34
CA LEU A 80 0.83 -9.20 -7.52
C LEU A 80 0.06 -8.85 -8.79
N ARG A 81 -1.13 -9.43 -8.99
CA ARG A 81 -1.99 -9.11 -10.14
C ARG A 81 -2.39 -7.63 -10.15
N ARG A 82 -2.65 -7.03 -8.99
CA ARG A 82 -3.00 -5.61 -8.89
C ARG A 82 -1.80 -4.71 -9.21
N LEU A 83 -0.60 -5.06 -8.72
CA LEU A 83 0.65 -4.37 -9.05
C LEU A 83 0.94 -4.40 -10.56
N GLU A 84 0.70 -5.55 -11.20
CA GLU A 84 0.82 -5.66 -12.67
C GLU A 84 -0.19 -4.78 -13.40
N ARG A 85 -1.47 -4.76 -12.99
CA ARG A 85 -2.49 -3.89 -13.59
C ARG A 85 -2.21 -2.40 -13.39
N LYS A 86 -1.54 -2.05 -12.28
CA LYS A 86 -1.06 -0.70 -11.98
C LYS A 86 0.20 -0.33 -12.77
N GLY A 87 0.82 -1.28 -13.49
CA GLY A 87 2.10 -1.07 -14.17
C GLY A 87 3.29 -0.91 -13.23
N ALA A 88 3.13 -1.23 -11.93
CA ALA A 88 4.19 -1.10 -10.93
C ALA A 88 5.20 -2.25 -10.97
N LEU A 89 4.82 -3.37 -11.58
CA LEU A 89 5.60 -4.59 -11.67
C LEU A 89 5.27 -5.29 -12.99
N HIS A 90 6.27 -5.90 -13.63
CA HIS A 90 6.06 -6.83 -14.74
C HIS A 90 6.65 -8.18 -14.37
N LEU A 91 5.80 -9.20 -14.21
CA LEU A 91 6.26 -10.55 -13.92
C LEU A 91 6.38 -11.32 -15.23
N GLY A 92 7.47 -12.06 -15.38
CA GLY A 92 7.65 -12.98 -16.49
C GLY A 92 6.53 -14.01 -16.48
N ARG A 93 5.64 -13.96 -17.47
CA ARG A 93 4.65 -15.02 -17.66
C ARG A 93 5.24 -16.05 -18.60
N VAL A 94 5.45 -17.26 -18.09
CA VAL A 94 5.52 -18.43 -18.96
C VAL A 94 4.11 -18.62 -19.49
N LYS A 95 3.91 -18.57 -20.82
CA LYS A 95 2.64 -18.95 -21.43
C LYS A 95 2.31 -20.37 -20.93
N SER A 96 1.25 -20.48 -20.14
CA SER A 96 0.69 -21.78 -19.75
C SER A 96 -0.03 -22.41 -20.91
#